data_AF-A0A6I4ZUJ0-F1
#
_entry.id   AF-A0A6I4ZUJ0-F1
#
_cell.length_a   1.000
_cell.length_b   1.000
_cell.length_c   1.000
_cell.angle_alpha   90.00
_cell.angle_beta   90.00
_cell.angle_gamma   90.00
#
_symmetry.space_group_name_H-M   'P 1'
#
loop_
_entity.id
_entity.type
_entity.pdbx_description
1 polymer ?
#
loop_
_entity_poly.entity_id
_entity_poly.type
_entity_poly.pdbx_seq_one_letter_code
_entity_poly.pdbx_strand_id
1 'polypeptide(L)'
;MKRSNVQQKVDQELDNITFQSQDRVLERVKPASKKERLQAWLNKEMEVPLVPAATASLLLFASLTFPPFFLSNNQEHPTVHDTDELIERGGSVYWKSSYMEVKHDARENED
;
A
#
# COMPACT_ATOMS: atom_id res chain seq x y z
N MET A 1 -54.13 41.29 5.63
CA MET A 1 -54.89 40.04 5.84
C MET A 1 -55.01 39.26 4.54
N LYS A 2 -54.04 38.40 4.16
CA LYS A 2 -54.20 37.49 2.98
C LYS A 2 -53.37 36.18 3.04
N ARG A 3 -52.70 35.85 4.15
CA ARG A 3 -51.88 34.60 4.25
C ARG A 3 -52.70 33.37 4.67
N SER A 4 -53.67 33.55 5.57
CA SER A 4 -54.49 32.45 6.10
C SER A 4 -55.35 31.76 5.04
N ASN A 5 -55.88 32.51 4.08
CA ASN A 5 -56.77 31.97 3.05
C ASN A 5 -56.03 31.09 2.03
N VAL A 6 -54.77 31.42 1.72
CA VAL A 6 -53.93 30.62 0.83
C VAL A 6 -53.56 29.30 1.51
N GLN A 7 -53.20 29.35 2.79
CA GLN A 7 -52.80 28.17 3.55
C GLN A 7 -53.94 27.17 3.70
N GLN A 8 -55.14 27.67 3.98
CA GLN A 8 -56.35 26.83 4.09
C GLN A 8 -56.71 26.14 2.78
N LYS A 9 -56.51 26.82 1.64
CA LYS A 9 -56.76 26.23 0.31
C LYS A 9 -55.72 25.16 -0.04
N VAL A 10 -54.46 25.40 0.29
CA VAL A 10 -53.37 24.42 0.11
C VAL A 10 -53.59 23.18 0.97
N ASP A 11 -53.98 23.35 2.24
CA ASP A 11 -54.27 22.22 3.13
C ASP A 11 -55.44 21.38 2.59
N GLN A 12 -56.48 22.03 2.06
CA GLN A 12 -57.65 21.36 1.47
C GLN A 12 -57.32 20.61 0.15
N GLU A 13 -56.38 21.14 -0.64
CA GLU A 13 -55.87 20.48 -1.84
C GLU A 13 -54.95 19.28 -1.52
N LEU A 14 -54.22 19.36 -0.40
CA LEU A 14 -53.29 18.31 0.07
C LEU A 14 -53.95 17.21 0.89
N ASP A 15 -55.15 17.44 1.46
CA ASP A 15 -55.87 16.46 2.30
C ASP A 15 -56.18 15.15 1.55
N ASN A 16 -56.30 15.22 0.22
CA ASN A 16 -56.51 14.05 -0.65
C ASN A 16 -55.21 13.44 -1.20
N ILE A 17 -54.04 14.03 -0.92
CA ILE A 17 -52.74 13.55 -1.40
C ILE A 17 -52.00 12.91 -0.23
N THR A 18 -52.19 11.59 -0.06
CA THR A 18 -51.38 10.83 0.88
C THR A 18 -50.02 10.54 0.26
N PHE A 19 -48.97 11.23 0.74
CA PHE A 19 -47.58 10.97 0.34
C PHE A 19 -47.11 9.60 0.83
N GLN A 20 -47.34 8.55 0.04
CA GLN A 20 -46.91 7.18 0.37
C GLN A 20 -45.40 6.94 0.24
N SER A 21 -44.64 7.90 -0.31
CA SER A 21 -43.23 7.70 -0.67
C SER A 21 -42.24 8.50 0.17
N GLN A 22 -42.67 9.03 1.32
CA GLN A 22 -41.81 9.83 2.19
C GLN A 22 -40.47 9.14 2.47
N ASP A 23 -40.49 7.85 2.80
CA ASP A 23 -39.28 7.06 3.05
C ASP A 23 -38.39 6.92 1.81
N ARG A 24 -39.00 6.73 0.63
CA ARG A 24 -38.29 6.66 -0.66
C ARG A 24 -37.63 7.97 -1.07
N VAL A 25 -38.28 9.10 -0.77
CA VAL A 25 -37.72 10.43 -1.03
C VAL A 25 -36.61 10.74 -0.03
N LEU A 26 -36.78 10.36 1.24
CA LEU A 26 -35.76 10.52 2.27
C LEU A 26 -34.51 9.67 2.00
N GLU A 27 -34.66 8.45 1.49
CA GLU A 27 -33.52 7.63 1.02
C GLU A 27 -32.78 8.29 -0.14
N ARG A 28 -33.51 8.90 -1.09
CA ARG A 28 -32.90 9.58 -2.24
C ARG A 28 -32.19 10.89 -1.88
N VAL A 29 -32.61 11.54 -0.79
CA VAL A 29 -32.06 12.83 -0.34
C VAL A 29 -30.98 12.67 0.73
N LYS A 30 -30.92 11.52 1.42
CA LYS A 30 -29.85 11.26 2.39
C LYS A 30 -28.49 11.15 1.68
N PRO A 31 -27.44 11.79 2.22
CA PRO A 31 -26.10 11.65 1.67
C PRO A 31 -25.68 10.19 1.79
N ALA A 32 -25.23 9.61 0.66
CA ALA A 32 -24.76 8.23 0.60
C ALA A 32 -23.76 7.96 1.74
N SER A 33 -24.05 6.96 2.56
CA SER A 33 -23.18 6.50 3.63
C SER A 33 -21.80 6.18 3.05
N LYS A 34 -20.72 6.31 3.85
CA LYS A 34 -19.35 6.00 3.37
C LYS A 34 -19.28 4.60 2.73
N LYS A 35 -20.04 3.64 3.28
CA LYS A 35 -20.18 2.28 2.72
C LYS A 35 -20.90 2.26 1.37
N GLU A 36 -21.98 3.02 1.23
CA GLU A 36 -22.71 3.16 -0.04
C GLU A 36 -21.89 3.90 -1.10
N ARG A 37 -21.01 4.83 -0.71
CA ARG A 37 -20.08 5.49 -1.64
C ARG A 37 -19.04 4.51 -2.18
N LEU A 38 -18.52 3.63 -1.33
CA LEU A 38 -17.62 2.55 -1.73
C LEU A 38 -18.33 1.55 -2.66
N GLN A 39 -19.54 1.14 -2.30
CA GLN A 39 -20.34 0.25 -3.16
C GLN A 39 -20.72 0.92 -4.48
N ALA A 40 -21.06 2.21 -4.48
CA ALA A 40 -21.32 2.96 -5.70
C ALA A 40 -20.07 3.11 -6.58
N TRP A 41 -18.87 3.21 -5.98
CA TRP A 41 -17.62 3.22 -6.72
C TRP A 41 -17.31 1.86 -7.35
N LEU A 42 -17.67 0.77 -6.68
CA LEU A 42 -17.57 -0.60 -7.19
C LEU A 42 -18.65 -0.93 -8.25
N ASN A 43 -19.87 -0.41 -8.10
CA ASN A 43 -20.99 -0.67 -9.02
C ASN A 43 -20.93 0.15 -10.30
N LYS A 44 -20.22 1.28 -10.30
CA LYS A 44 -20.21 2.21 -11.43
C LYS A 44 -19.19 1.76 -12.45
N GLU A 45 -19.55 0.75 -13.26
CA GLU A 45 -18.94 0.35 -14.54
C GLU A 45 -17.47 0.74 -14.71
N MET A 46 -16.63 0.41 -13.73
CA MET A 46 -15.20 0.57 -13.90
C MET A 46 -14.77 -0.56 -14.82
N GLU A 47 -14.69 -0.28 -16.12
CA GLU A 47 -13.91 -1.08 -17.05
C GLU A 47 -12.45 -0.99 -16.60
N VAL A 48 -12.10 -1.73 -15.53
CA VAL A 48 -10.73 -1.75 -15.07
C VAL A 48 -9.94 -2.48 -16.14
N PRO A 49 -9.00 -1.82 -16.83
CA PRO A 49 -8.23 -2.48 -17.86
C PRO A 49 -7.50 -3.66 -17.21
N LEU A 50 -7.75 -4.86 -17.73
CA LEU A 50 -7.34 -6.13 -17.10
C LEU A 50 -5.84 -6.17 -16.86
N VAL A 51 -5.07 -5.67 -17.82
CA VAL A 51 -3.61 -5.67 -17.76
C VAL A 51 -3.12 -4.83 -16.57
N PRO A 52 -3.38 -3.50 -16.47
CA PRO A 52 -2.99 -2.71 -15.30
C PRO A 52 -3.48 -3.25 -13.95
N ALA A 53 -4.70 -3.77 -13.89
CA ALA A 53 -5.24 -4.34 -12.66
C ALA A 53 -4.44 -5.56 -12.20
N ALA A 54 -4.20 -6.49 -13.13
CA ALA A 54 -3.46 -7.71 -12.85
C ALA A 54 -2.01 -7.40 -12.45
N THR A 55 -1.33 -6.46 -13.12
CA THR A 55 0.04 -6.07 -12.73
C THR A 55 0.07 -5.46 -11.34
N ALA A 56 -0.86 -4.57 -11.01
CA ALA A 56 -0.94 -3.96 -9.69
C ALA A 56 -1.19 -5.01 -8.60
N SER A 57 -2.12 -5.93 -8.81
CA SER A 57 -2.38 -7.03 -7.87
C SER A 57 -1.15 -7.91 -7.69
N LEU A 58 -0.48 -8.31 -8.77
CA LEU A 58 0.70 -9.16 -8.71
C LEU A 58 1.86 -8.49 -7.97
N LEU A 59 2.10 -7.21 -8.20
CA LEU A 59 3.14 -6.44 -7.48
C LEU A 59 2.83 -6.33 -5.99
N LEU A 60 1.57 -6.09 -5.62
CA LEU A 60 1.16 -6.09 -4.21
C LEU A 60 1.38 -7.44 -3.56
N PHE A 61 0.94 -8.53 -4.21
CA PHE A 61 1.17 -9.89 -3.71
C PHE A 61 2.66 -10.21 -3.58
N ALA A 62 3.46 -9.83 -4.57
CA ALA A 62 4.90 -10.02 -4.54
C ALA A 62 5.54 -9.24 -3.38
N SER A 63 5.14 -7.99 -3.14
CA SER A 63 5.66 -7.17 -2.04
C SER A 63 5.28 -7.70 -0.65
N LEU A 64 4.11 -8.34 -0.52
CA LEU A 64 3.66 -8.94 0.74
C LEU A 64 4.33 -10.28 1.01
N THR A 65 4.62 -11.04 -0.04
CA THR A 65 5.14 -12.42 0.06
C THR A 65 6.66 -12.45 0.11
N PHE A 66 7.31 -11.58 -0.66
CA PHE A 66 8.75 -11.47 -0.71
C PHE A 66 9.17 -10.21 0.08
N PRO A 67 9.78 -10.37 1.27
CA PRO A 67 10.39 -9.24 1.94
C PRO A 67 11.44 -8.63 0.99
N PRO A 68 11.62 -7.30 0.99
CA PRO A 68 12.54 -6.64 0.08
C PRO A 68 13.96 -7.17 0.30
N PHE A 69 14.44 -7.99 -0.63
CA PHE A 69 15.81 -8.53 -0.63
C PHE A 69 16.86 -7.41 -0.56
N PHE A 70 16.54 -6.23 -1.07
CA PHE A 70 17.40 -5.03 -1.04
C PHE A 70 17.57 -4.40 0.35
N LEU A 71 16.70 -4.69 1.33
CA LEU A 71 16.90 -4.24 2.71
C LEU A 71 17.81 -5.18 3.51
N SER A 72 18.13 -6.36 2.97
CA SER A 72 18.99 -7.35 3.62
C SER A 72 20.45 -7.24 3.21
N ASN A 73 20.89 -6.10 2.67
CA ASN A 73 22.31 -5.80 2.51
C ASN A 73 22.92 -5.40 3.86
N ASN A 74 22.80 -6.27 4.86
CA ASN A 74 23.84 -6.43 5.87
C ASN A 74 25.02 -7.12 5.17
N GLN A 75 25.62 -6.43 4.21
CA GLN A 75 27.04 -6.63 4.02
C GLN A 75 27.64 -6.07 5.31
N GLU A 76 28.03 -6.98 6.18
CA GLU A 76 29.09 -6.70 7.15
C GLU A 76 30.20 -6.07 6.33
N HIS A 77 30.26 -4.73 6.33
CA HIS A 77 31.41 -4.03 5.83
C HIS A 77 32.55 -4.52 6.70
N PRO A 78 33.55 -5.26 6.17
CA PRO A 78 34.74 -5.48 6.95
C PRO A 78 35.26 -4.09 7.28
N THR A 79 35.40 -3.79 8.57
CA THR A 79 36.02 -2.56 9.03
C THR A 79 37.43 -2.56 8.47
N VAL A 80 37.62 -1.92 7.32
CA VAL A 80 38.95 -1.67 6.76
C VAL A 80 39.62 -0.78 7.78
N HIS A 81 40.49 -1.37 8.59
CA HIS A 81 41.33 -0.61 9.48
C HIS A 81 42.29 0.19 8.60
N ASP A 82 42.39 1.50 8.85
CA ASP A 82 43.22 2.48 8.14
C ASP A 82 44.74 2.13 8.10
N THR A 83 45.11 0.99 8.70
CA THR A 83 46.46 0.43 8.80
C THR A 83 46.66 -0.83 7.96
N ASP A 84 45.72 -1.18 7.08
CA ASP A 84 45.87 -2.36 6.22
C ASP A 84 47.03 -2.15 5.23
N GLU A 85 48.14 -2.84 5.49
CA GLU A 85 49.32 -2.84 4.64
C GLU A 85 49.15 -3.85 3.49
N LEU A 86 49.56 -3.47 2.29
CA LEU A 86 49.69 -4.38 1.16
C LEU A 86 51.01 -5.15 1.26
N ILE A 87 50.94 -6.46 1.08
CA ILE A 87 52.11 -7.36 1.08
C ILE A 87 52.20 -8.12 -0.24
N GLU A 88 53.42 -8.33 -0.74
CA GLU A 88 53.67 -9.14 -1.93
C GLU A 88 54.11 -10.56 -1.53
N ARG A 89 53.41 -11.58 -2.03
CA ARG A 89 53.73 -13.00 -1.82
C ARG A 89 53.47 -13.79 -3.10
N GLY A 90 54.42 -14.62 -3.51
CA GLY A 90 54.28 -15.47 -4.69
C GLY A 90 54.02 -14.70 -5.99
N GLY A 91 54.52 -13.46 -6.10
CA GLY A 91 54.32 -12.59 -7.27
C GLY A 91 52.91 -11.98 -7.36
N SER A 92 52.11 -12.04 -6.29
CA SER A 92 50.80 -11.41 -6.20
C SER A 92 50.71 -10.53 -4.95
N VAL A 93 49.93 -9.46 -5.02
CA VAL A 93 49.78 -8.48 -3.94
C VAL A 93 48.47 -8.75 -3.19
N TYR A 94 48.56 -8.83 -1.87
CA TYR A 94 47.44 -9.14 -0.98
C TYR A 94 47.34 -8.12 0.16
N TRP A 95 46.15 -7.96 0.72
CA TRP A 95 45.98 -7.28 2.01
C TRP A 95 46.50 -8.18 3.15
N LYS A 96 47.30 -7.60 4.05
CA LYS A 96 47.93 -8.33 5.15
C LYS A 96 46.91 -9.00 6.08
N SER A 97 45.78 -8.34 6.34
CA SER A 97 44.69 -8.86 7.16
C SER A 97 44.12 -10.15 6.59
N SER A 98 43.68 -10.14 5.33
CA SER A 98 43.12 -11.32 4.66
C SER A 98 44.13 -12.47 4.52
N TYR A 99 45.41 -12.16 4.29
CA TYR A 99 46.44 -13.20 4.21
C TYR A 99 46.70 -13.87 5.57
N MET A 100 46.69 -13.09 6.66
CA MET A 100 46.87 -13.60 8.02
C MET A 100 45.68 -14.47 8.46
N GLU A 101 44.46 -14.04 8.16
CA GLU A 101 43.22 -14.78 8.46
C GLU A 101 43.23 -16.17 7.82
N VAL A 102 43.44 -16.24 6.50
CA VAL A 102 43.51 -17.52 5.78
C VAL A 102 44.63 -18.42 6.31
N LYS A 103 45.77 -17.84 6.69
CA LYS A 103 46.91 -18.59 7.26
C LYS A 103 46.61 -19.10 8.68
N HIS A 104 45.78 -18.39 9.44
CA HIS A 104 45.34 -18.81 10.78
C HIS A 104 44.36 -19.97 10.66
N ASP A 105 43.33 -19.84 9.82
CA ASP A 105 42.35 -20.90 9.55
C ASP A 105 43.01 -22.16 9.01
N ALA A 106 44.01 -22.02 8.14
CA ALA A 106 44.76 -23.16 7.62
C ALA A 106 45.54 -23.91 8.71
N ARG A 107 45.98 -23.24 9.78
CA ARG A 107 46.65 -23.88 10.92
C ARG A 107 45.67 -24.56 11.87
N GLU A 108 44.50 -23.98 12.08
CA GLU A 108 43.47 -24.55 12.96
C GLU A 108 42.88 -25.86 12.41
N ASN A 109 42.92 -26.05 11.09
CA ASN A 109 42.47 -27.28 10.43
C ASN A 109 43.57 -28.38 10.31
N GLU A 110 44.77 -28.16 10.86
CA GLU A 110 45.89 -29.12 10.82
C GLU A 110 46.20 -29.78 12.18
N ASP A 111 45.52 -29.38 13.27
CA ASP A 111 45.54 -30.02 14.60
C ASP A 111 44.29 -30.91 14.82
#